data_AF-A0A379W7L1-F1
#
_entry.id   AF-A0A379W7L1-F1
#
_cell.length_a   1.000
_cell.length_b   1.000
_cell.length_c   1.000
_cell.angle_alpha   90.00
_cell.angle_beta   90.00
_cell.angle_gamma   90.00
#
_symmetry.space_group_name_H-M   'P 1'
#
loop_
_entity.id
_entity.type
_entity.pdbx_description
1 polymer ?
#
loop_
_entity_poly.entity_id
_entity_poly.type
_entity_poly.pdbx_seq_one_letter_code
_entity_poly.pdbx_strand_id
1 'polypeptide(L)'
;MIEFNHVSKTFGDQQAVSDLNLHFSEGSFSVLIGTSGSGKSTTLKMINRLVEHDSGTIRFAGEEIRSLPVLELRRRMGYAIQSIGLFPTGRWRKISPPYRNYKSGRVRGLTIVLTN
;
A
#
# COMPACT_ATOMS: atom_id res chain seq x y z
N MET A 1 -9.17 -2.34 -8.43
CA MET A 1 -10.10 -1.86 -7.38
C MET A 1 -9.61 -2.33 -6.01
N ILE A 2 -9.63 -1.50 -4.96
CA ILE A 2 -9.29 -1.87 -3.57
C ILE A 2 -10.43 -1.47 -2.65
N GLU A 3 -10.78 -2.34 -1.70
CA GLU A 3 -11.90 -2.11 -0.78
C GLU A 3 -11.51 -2.47 0.65
N PHE A 4 -11.92 -1.63 1.59
CA PHE A 4 -11.84 -1.85 3.02
C PHE A 4 -13.28 -1.93 3.54
N ASN A 5 -13.59 -3.01 4.26
CA ASN A 5 -14.88 -3.20 4.92
C ASN A 5 -14.63 -3.41 6.42
N HIS A 6 -15.05 -2.44 7.24
CA HIS A 6 -14.94 -2.44 8.70
C HIS A 6 -13.55 -2.80 9.24
N VAL A 7 -12.50 -2.27 8.61
CA VAL A 7 -11.11 -2.67 8.89
C VAL A 7 -10.56 -1.94 10.10
N SER A 8 -10.02 -2.68 11.07
CA SER A 8 -9.35 -2.10 12.23
C SER A 8 -7.93 -2.64 12.42
N LYS A 9 -7.07 -1.80 13.01
CA LYS A 9 -5.72 -2.13 13.42
C LYS A 9 -5.34 -1.46 14.73
N THR A 10 -4.83 -2.26 15.65
CA THR A 10 -4.32 -1.87 16.95
C THR A 10 -2.86 -2.34 17.10
N PHE A 11 -2.03 -1.47 17.68
CA PHE A 11 -0.66 -1.79 18.07
C PHE A 11 -0.53 -1.59 19.58
N GLY A 12 -0.41 -2.70 20.33
CA GLY A 12 -0.46 -2.63 21.79
C GLY A 12 -1.80 -2.06 22.26
N ASP A 13 -1.77 -0.95 23.00
CA ASP A 13 -2.97 -0.26 23.48
C ASP A 13 -3.46 0.85 22.53
N GLN A 14 -2.74 1.11 21.44
CA GLN A 14 -3.07 2.19 20.52
C GLN A 14 -3.82 1.68 19.28
N GLN A 15 -5.06 2.12 19.11
CA GLN A 15 -5.83 1.86 17.89
C GLN A 15 -5.37 2.82 16.78
N ALA A 16 -4.60 2.30 15.82
CA ALA A 16 -4.07 3.08 14.69
C ALA A 16 -5.08 3.26 13.56
N VAL A 17 -5.98 2.30 13.38
CA VAL A 17 -7.09 2.35 12.42
C VAL A 17 -8.33 1.77 13.10
N SER A 18 -9.44 2.48 13.07
CA SER A 18 -10.71 2.07 13.67
C SER A 18 -11.81 2.07 12.61
N ASP A 19 -12.46 0.92 12.43
CA ASP A 19 -13.66 0.74 11.60
C ASP A 19 -13.61 1.41 10.21
N LEU A 20 -12.49 1.22 9.50
CA LEU A 20 -12.24 1.89 8.24
C LEU A 20 -13.02 1.24 7.10
N ASN A 21 -13.86 2.06 6.47
CA ASN A 21 -14.58 1.73 5.24
C ASN A 21 -14.09 2.67 4.13
N LEU A 22 -13.42 2.13 3.12
CA LEU A 22 -12.82 2.90 2.03
C LEU A 22 -12.89 2.12 0.73
N HIS A 23 -13.07 2.83 -0.38
CA HIS A 23 -13.10 2.26 -1.71
C HIS A 23 -12.20 3.05 -2.65
N PHE A 24 -11.26 2.37 -3.30
CA PHE A 24 -10.40 2.92 -4.35
C PHE A 24 -10.77 2.26 -5.69
N SER A 25 -11.34 3.05 -6.58
CA SER A 25 -11.73 2.59 -7.91
C SER A 25 -10.50 2.29 -8.77
N GLU A 26 -10.64 1.32 -9.68
CA GLU A 26 -9.56 0.99 -10.62
C GLU A 26 -9.23 2.16 -11.55
N GLY A 27 -7.95 2.37 -11.83
CA GLY A 27 -7.49 3.45 -12.70
C GLY A 27 -7.58 4.84 -12.09
N SER A 28 -8.00 4.96 -10.83
CA SER A 28 -8.04 6.24 -10.12
C SER A 28 -6.66 6.62 -9.57
N PHE A 29 -6.40 7.92 -9.52
CA PHE A 29 -5.33 8.49 -8.71
C PHE A 29 -5.94 9.00 -7.41
N SER A 30 -5.62 8.34 -6.30
CA SER A 30 -6.20 8.63 -4.99
C SER A 30 -5.10 9.06 -4.03
N VAL A 31 -5.39 10.09 -3.23
CA VAL A 31 -4.47 10.63 -2.22
C VAL A 31 -5.11 10.48 -0.85
N LEU A 32 -4.36 9.97 0.11
CA LEU A 32 -4.80 9.85 1.51
C LEU A 32 -4.16 10.96 2.33
N ILE A 33 -4.96 11.90 2.82
CA ILE A 33 -4.53 13.09 3.58
C ILE A 33 -5.10 13.01 5.00
N GLY A 34 -4.35 13.52 5.98
CA GLY A 34 -4.74 13.51 7.39
C GLY A 34 -3.59 13.94 8.28
N THR A 35 -3.85 14.14 9.58
CA THR A 35 -2.82 14.53 10.56
C THR A 35 -1.77 13.43 10.78
N SER A 36 -0.60 13.78 11.31
CA SER A 36 0.37 12.77 11.74
C SER A 36 -0.29 11.82 12.76
N GLY A 37 -0.05 10.51 12.60
CA GLY A 37 -0.67 9.49 13.45
C GLY A 37 -2.09 9.07 13.07
N SER A 38 -2.75 9.69 12.08
CA SER A 38 -4.12 9.36 11.67
C SER A 38 -4.30 8.00 10.96
N GLY A 39 -3.29 7.12 11.02
CA GLY A 39 -3.37 5.78 10.43
C GLY A 39 -3.02 5.68 8.94
N LYS A 40 -2.67 6.77 8.22
CA LYS A 40 -2.41 6.74 6.76
C LYS A 40 -1.41 5.67 6.33
N SER A 41 -0.19 5.72 6.88
CA SER A 41 0.86 4.78 6.54
C SER A 41 0.49 3.36 6.99
N THR A 42 -0.28 3.20 8.06
CA THR A 42 -0.83 1.91 8.51
C THR A 42 -1.81 1.36 7.47
N THR A 43 -2.77 2.15 7.02
CA THR A 43 -3.72 1.80 5.95
C THR A 43 -3.00 1.32 4.70
N LEU A 44 -1.97 2.04 4.24
CA LEU A 44 -1.24 1.63 3.03
C LEU A 44 -0.43 0.35 3.23
N LYS A 45 0.19 0.18 4.40
CA LYS A 45 0.91 -1.05 4.74
C LYS A 45 -0.02 -2.25 4.81
N MET A 46 -1.27 -2.08 5.22
CA MET A 46 -2.26 -3.15 5.27
C MET A 46 -2.65 -3.67 3.88
N ILE A 47 -2.82 -2.78 2.89
CA ILE A 47 -3.15 -3.18 1.50
C ILE A 47 -2.08 -4.14 0.94
N ASN A 48 -0.80 -3.83 1.20
CA ASN A 48 0.32 -4.63 0.70
C ASN A 48 0.74 -5.78 1.65
N ARG A 49 -0.05 -6.02 2.70
CA ARG A 49 0.25 -6.99 3.76
C ARG A 49 1.69 -6.87 4.29
N LEU A 50 2.14 -5.63 4.46
CA LEU A 50 3.33 -5.31 5.24
C LEU A 50 2.99 -5.29 6.74
N VAL A 51 1.74 -5.00 7.05
CA VAL A 51 1.12 -5.13 8.37
C VAL A 51 -0.20 -5.86 8.18
N GLU A 52 -0.49 -6.87 9.00
CA GLU A 52 -1.80 -7.51 9.00
C GLU A 52 -2.81 -6.67 9.79
N HIS A 53 -4.02 -6.49 9.26
CA HIS A 53 -5.15 -5.90 9.99
C HIS A 53 -5.64 -6.88 11.08
N ASP A 54 -6.38 -6.40 12.08
CA ASP A 54 -6.87 -7.25 13.17
C ASP A 54 -8.31 -7.74 12.91
N SER A 55 -9.15 -6.88 12.32
CA SER A 55 -10.54 -7.19 11.98
C SER A 55 -10.98 -6.55 10.66
N GLY A 56 -12.14 -6.97 10.16
CA GLY A 56 -12.69 -6.53 8.88
C GLY A 56 -12.15 -7.32 7.70
N THR A 57 -12.28 -6.75 6.51
CA THR A 57 -11.85 -7.40 5.26
C THR A 57 -11.27 -6.38 4.30
N ILE A 58 -10.12 -6.71 3.70
CA ILE A 58 -9.54 -5.92 2.60
C ILE A 58 -9.59 -6.76 1.33
N ARG A 59 -10.13 -6.18 0.25
CA ARG A 59 -10.17 -6.82 -1.07
C ARG A 59 -9.32 -6.07 -2.09
N PHE A 60 -8.65 -6.81 -2.95
CA PHE A 60 -7.93 -6.32 -4.12
C PHE A 60 -8.46 -7.02 -5.36
N ALA A 61 -8.98 -6.24 -6.31
CA ALA A 61 -9.60 -6.74 -7.55
C ALA A 61 -10.72 -7.77 -7.30
N GLY A 62 -11.51 -7.57 -6.24
CA GLY A 62 -12.61 -8.46 -5.85
C GLY A 62 -12.20 -9.66 -5.00
N GLU A 63 -10.90 -9.96 -4.90
CA GLU A 63 -10.35 -11.06 -4.11
C GLU A 63 -9.90 -10.57 -2.73
N GLU A 64 -10.09 -11.37 -1.69
CA GLU A 64 -9.62 -11.01 -0.34
C GLU A 64 -8.09 -11.16 -0.25
N ILE A 65 -7.40 -10.18 0.35
CA ILE A 65 -5.92 -10.12 0.28
C ILE A 65 -5.20 -11.21 1.10
N ARG A 66 -5.81 -11.73 2.18
CA ARG A 66 -5.27 -12.86 2.96
C ARG A 66 -5.39 -14.18 2.23
N SER A 67 -6.38 -14.34 1.35
CA SER A 67 -6.51 -15.51 0.47
C SER A 67 -5.41 -15.60 -0.61
N LEU A 68 -4.78 -14.48 -0.95
CA LEU A 68 -3.75 -14.39 -1.97
C LEU A 68 -2.34 -14.68 -1.40
N PRO A 69 -1.47 -15.39 -2.14
CA PRO A 69 -0.05 -15.46 -1.81
C PRO A 69 0.58 -14.07 -1.77
N VAL A 70 1.33 -13.75 -0.71
CA VAL A 70 1.91 -12.42 -0.47
C VAL A 70 2.79 -11.94 -1.65
N LEU A 71 3.53 -12.86 -2.28
CA LEU A 71 4.37 -12.53 -3.42
C LEU A 71 3.55 -12.10 -4.65
N GLU A 72 2.45 -12.79 -4.93
CA GLU A 72 1.53 -12.45 -6.03
C GLU A 72 0.85 -11.10 -5.78
N LEU A 73 0.39 -10.87 -4.56
CA LEU A 73 -0.19 -9.60 -4.14
C LEU A 73 0.78 -8.43 -4.38
N ARG A 74 2.03 -8.57 -3.92
CA ARG A 74 3.10 -7.56 -4.06
C ARG A 74 3.53 -7.34 -5.51
N ARG A 75 3.43 -8.34 -6.38
CA ARG A 75 3.74 -8.19 -7.83
C ARG A 75 2.64 -7.44 -8.57
N ARG A 76 1.40 -7.53 -8.11
CA ARG A 76 0.24 -6.83 -8.68
C ARG A 76 0.13 -5.36 -8.22
N MET A 77 0.95 -4.94 -7.25
CA MET A 77 0.90 -3.58 -6.68
C MET A 77 2.28 -2.90 -6.62
N GLY A 78 2.38 -1.69 -7.15
CA GLY A 78 3.56 -0.84 -6.98
C GLY A 78 3.52 -0.13 -5.63
N TYR A 79 4.57 -0.27 -4.81
CA TYR A 79 4.67 0.40 -3.51
C TYR A 79 5.93 1.27 -3.46
N ALA A 80 5.76 2.58 -3.32
CA ALA A 80 6.86 3.53 -3.13
C ALA A 80 7.03 3.84 -1.64
N ILE A 81 8.20 3.52 -1.08
CA ILE A 81 8.50 3.70 0.34
C ILE A 81 8.89 5.17 0.59
N GLN A 82 8.39 5.78 1.66
CA GLN A 82 8.69 7.16 2.05
C GLN A 82 10.17 7.40 2.43
N SER A 83 10.90 6.36 2.85
CA SER A 83 12.30 6.43 3.20
C SER A 83 13.16 5.81 2.08
N ILE A 84 14.18 6.54 1.65
CA ILE A 84 15.19 6.06 0.73
C ILE A 84 16.02 5.02 1.48
N GLY A 85 15.89 3.74 1.14
CA GLY A 85 16.89 2.75 1.48
C GLY A 85 18.19 3.09 0.74
N LEU A 86 19.09 3.85 1.39
CA LEU A 86 20.44 4.05 0.90
C LEU A 86 21.18 2.73 1.07
N PHE A 87 21.46 2.05 -0.04
CA PHE A 87 22.33 0.88 -0.02
C PHE A 87 23.76 1.31 0.37
N PRO A 88 24.45 0.61 1.28
CA PRO A 88 25.78 0.95 1.75
C PRO A 88 26.82 0.58 0.68
N THR A 89 26.85 1.33 -0.40
CA THR A 89 27.98 1.35 -1.34
C THR A 89 28.08 2.79 -1.83
N GLY A 90 29.19 3.46 -1.51
CA GLY A 90 29.48 4.88 -1.82
C GLY A 90 29.65 5.20 -3.32
N ARG A 91 28.88 4.54 -4.18
CA ARG A 91 28.81 4.85 -5.60
C ARG A 91 27.35 5.08 -5.95
N TRP A 92 27.02 6.33 -6.23
CA TRP A 92 25.72 6.77 -6.78
C TRP A 92 25.48 6.11 -8.13
N ARG A 93 25.16 4.82 -8.14
CA ARG A 93 24.49 4.20 -9.28
C ARG A 93 23.02 4.47 -9.03
N LYS A 94 22.43 5.34 -9.86
CA LYS A 94 20.98 5.51 -9.94
C LYS A 94 20.41 4.10 -9.93
N ILE A 95 19.82 3.69 -8.80
CA ILE A 95 19.00 2.49 -8.76
C ILE A 95 17.78 2.95 -9.53
N SER A 96 17.89 2.85 -10.85
CA SER A 96 16.72 2.66 -11.67
C SER A 96 16.13 1.40 -11.05
N PRO A 97 14.92 1.46 -10.48
CA PRO A 97 14.21 0.24 -10.18
C PRO A 97 14.18 -0.60 -11.47
N PRO A 98 13.85 -1.89 -11.43
CA PRO A 98 13.72 -2.70 -12.65
C PRO A 98 12.56 -2.23 -13.56
N TYR A 99 12.28 -0.93 -13.66
CA TYR A 99 11.46 -0.25 -14.65
C TYR A 99 12.08 -0.23 -16.05
N ARG A 100 13.19 -0.93 -16.31
CA ARG A 100 13.85 -0.97 -17.64
C ARG A 100 12.97 -1.59 -18.74
N ASN A 101 11.85 -2.23 -18.38
CA ASN A 101 10.87 -2.78 -19.32
C ASN A 101 9.43 -2.25 -19.13
N TYR A 102 9.21 -1.15 -18.39
CA TYR A 102 7.90 -0.51 -18.42
C TYR A 102 7.80 0.29 -19.74
N LYS A 103 7.27 -0.35 -20.79
CA LYS A 103 6.73 0.39 -21.94
C LYS A 103 5.73 1.42 -21.39
N SER A 104 5.63 2.57 -22.04
CA SER A 104 4.69 3.66 -21.71
C SER A 104 3.20 3.27 -21.87
N GLY A 105 2.85 2.02 -21.63
CA GLY A 105 1.50 1.48 -21.58
C GLY A 105 1.12 1.17 -20.14
N ARG A 106 0.25 2.02 -19.58
CA ARG A 106 -0.75 1.68 -18.55
C ARG A 106 -0.23 0.84 -17.38
N VAL A 107 0.31 1.50 -16.35
CA VAL A 107 0.24 0.96 -14.98
C VAL A 107 -1.25 0.82 -14.65
N ARG A 108 -1.83 -0.38 -14.79
CA ARG A 108 -3.19 -0.72 -14.35
C ARG A 108 -3.19 -1.01 -12.84
N GLY A 109 -2.52 -0.18 -12.06
CA GLY A 109 -2.29 -0.39 -10.64
C GLY A 109 -2.40 0.93 -9.89
N LEU A 110 -2.95 0.87 -8.67
CA LEU A 110 -3.10 2.01 -7.78
C LEU A 110 -1.70 2.51 -7.37
N THR A 111 -1.31 3.71 -7.81
CA THR A 111 -0.11 4.40 -7.32
C THR A 111 -0.52 5.20 -6.09
N ILE A 112 -0.09 4.77 -4.91
CA ILE A 112 -0.37 5.50 -3.68
C ILE A 112 0.84 6.34 -3.29
N VAL A 113 0.67 7.66 -3.31
CA VAL A 113 1.69 8.62 -2.89
C VAL A 113 1.35 9.07 -1.47
N LEU A 114 2.28 8.86 -0.54
CA LEU A 114 2.20 9.43 0.79
C LEU A 114 2.90 10.78 0.79
N THR A 115 2.15 11.87 0.94
CA THR A 115 2.73 13.18 1.25
C THR A 115 2.67 13.41 2.76
N ASN A 116 3.65 14.14 3.30
CA ASN A 116 3.65 14.60 4.69
C ASN A 116 2.56 15.66 4.89
#